data_AF-A0A6B3HL16-F1
#
_entry.id   AF-A0A6B3HL16-F1
#
_cell.length_a   1.000
_cell.length_b   1.000
_cell.length_c   1.000
_cell.angle_alpha   90.00
_cell.angle_beta   90.00
_cell.angle_gamma   90.00
#
_symmetry.space_group_name_H-M   'P 1'
#
loop_
_entity.id
_entity.type
_entity.pdbx_description
1 polymer ?
#
loop_
_entity_poly.entity_id
_entity_poly.type
_entity_poly.pdbx_seq_one_letter_code
_entity_poly.pdbx_strand_id
1 'polypeptide(L)'
;ESRRLVWVFTGMGPQWWGMGRQLLRDEPVFREAVTLCDRALREFADWSLIEELSADESASRMGETWLAQPANFALQVGLAALWRAHGVTPDAVVGHSTGEIAAFHEAGV
;
A
#
# COMPACT_ATOMS: atom_id res chain seq x y z
N GLU A 1 1.80 11.07 30.69
CA GLU A 1 0.84 10.90 29.58
C GLU A 1 1.45 9.97 28.53
N SER A 2 0.68 9.01 28.02
CA SER A 2 1.08 8.27 26.82
C SER A 2 0.98 9.20 25.61
N ARG A 3 1.97 9.17 24.71
CA ARG A 3 1.90 9.92 23.46
C ARG A 3 0.87 9.26 22.54
N ARG A 4 0.01 10.06 21.91
CA ARG A 4 -0.90 9.58 20.86
C ARG A 4 -0.12 9.39 19.55
N LEU A 5 -0.35 8.26 18.89
CA LEU A 5 0.26 7.89 17.61
C LEU A 5 -0.68 8.25 16.46
N VAL A 6 -0.14 8.85 15.40
CA VAL A 6 -0.87 9.14 14.16
C VAL A 6 -0.17 8.45 13.00
N TRP A 7 -0.93 7.74 12.16
CA TRP A 7 -0.42 7.25 10.87
C TRP A 7 -0.77 8.24 9.77
N VAL A 8 0.23 8.60 8.98
CA VAL A 8 0.13 9.58 7.90
C VAL A 8 0.31 8.85 6.57
N PHE A 9 -0.73 8.87 5.75
CA PHE A 9 -0.79 8.21 4.46
C PHE A 9 -0.43 9.21 3.37
N THR A 10 0.59 8.85 2.58
CA THR A 10 1.11 9.68 1.49
C THR A 10 0.22 9.60 0.25
N GLY A 11 0.17 10.71 -0.49
CA GLY A 11 -0.45 10.77 -1.80
C GLY A 11 0.50 10.31 -2.91
N MET A 12 0.23 10.80 -4.12
CA MET A 12 1.12 10.60 -5.27
C MET A 12 2.46 11.32 -5.14
N GLY A 13 3.51 10.74 -5.73
CA GLY A 13 4.87 11.28 -5.73
C GLY A 13 5.97 10.30 -5.29
N PRO A 14 5.80 9.54 -4.18
CA PRO A 14 6.89 8.74 -3.64
C PRO A 14 7.02 7.35 -4.28
N GLN A 15 6.15 6.97 -5.22
CA GLN A 15 6.22 5.68 -5.88
C GLN A 15 7.52 5.50 -6.66
N TRP A 16 8.04 4.28 -6.68
CA TRP A 16 9.24 3.91 -7.44
C TRP A 16 9.20 2.41 -7.80
N TRP A 17 9.96 2.02 -8.82
CA TRP A 17 10.01 0.63 -9.27
C TRP A 17 10.57 -0.27 -8.15
N GLY A 18 9.93 -1.40 -7.87
CA GLY A 18 10.39 -2.32 -6.82
C GLY A 18 10.10 -1.88 -5.38
N MET A 19 9.34 -0.81 -5.16
CA MET A 19 8.79 -0.49 -3.83
C MET A 19 8.03 -1.69 -3.26
N GLY A 20 8.27 -2.03 -1.99
CA GLY A 20 7.61 -3.16 -1.34
C GLY A 20 8.01 -4.55 -1.83
N ARG A 21 8.86 -4.70 -2.86
CA ARG A 21 9.22 -6.01 -3.44
C ARG A 21 9.88 -6.97 -2.44
N GLN A 22 10.73 -6.44 -1.57
CA GLN A 22 11.33 -7.24 -0.49
C GLN A 22 10.28 -7.70 0.52
N LEU A 23 9.42 -6.78 0.99
CA LEU A 23 8.33 -7.11 1.91
C LEU A 23 7.36 -8.11 1.29
N LEU A 24 7.02 -7.95 0.01
CA LEU A 24 6.19 -8.88 -0.73
C LEU A 24 6.79 -10.28 -0.73
N ARG A 25 8.11 -10.42 -0.75
CA ARG A 25 8.82 -11.72 -0.75
C ARG A 25 9.08 -12.28 0.64
N ASP A 26 9.28 -11.44 1.64
CA ASP A 26 9.84 -11.86 2.93
C ASP A 26 8.81 -11.75 4.09
N GLU A 27 7.78 -10.90 3.96
CA GLU A 27 6.79 -10.63 5.02
C GLU A 27 5.39 -11.19 4.69
N PRO A 28 4.94 -12.28 5.33
CA PRO A 28 3.65 -12.92 5.03
C PRO A 28 2.44 -12.01 5.21
N VAL A 29 2.41 -11.20 6.28
CA VAL A 29 1.30 -10.27 6.58
C VAL A 29 1.18 -9.19 5.51
N PHE A 30 2.32 -8.61 5.12
CA PHE A 30 2.35 -7.63 4.03
C PHE A 30 1.87 -8.27 2.71
N ARG A 31 2.37 -9.47 2.38
CA ARG A 31 1.98 -10.18 1.16
C ARG A 31 0.49 -10.50 1.13
N GLU A 32 -0.09 -10.94 2.24
CA GLU A 32 -1.52 -11.25 2.33
C GLU A 32 -2.37 -10.00 2.04
N ALA A 33 -2.06 -8.88 2.67
CA ALA A 33 -2.72 -7.60 2.43
C ALA A 33 -2.62 -7.16 0.96
N VAL A 34 -1.42 -7.19 0.38
CA VAL A 34 -1.22 -6.82 -1.03
C VAL A 34 -1.93 -7.79 -1.98
N THR A 35 -1.99 -9.09 -1.64
CA THR A 35 -2.71 -10.10 -2.45
C THR A 35 -4.23 -9.89 -2.40
N LEU A 36 -4.77 -9.42 -1.29
CA LEU A 36 -6.18 -9.00 -1.21
C LEU A 36 -6.44 -7.80 -2.11
N CYS A 37 -5.56 -6.78 -2.09
CA CYS A 37 -5.66 -5.64 -3.01
C CYS A 37 -5.56 -6.05 -4.47
N ASP A 38 -4.60 -6.92 -4.84
CA ASP A 38 -4.44 -7.44 -6.20
C ASP A 38 -5.71 -8.15 -6.68
N ARG A 39 -6.31 -9.02 -5.85
CA ARG A 39 -7.56 -9.71 -6.17
C ARG A 39 -8.71 -8.72 -6.41
N ALA A 40 -8.87 -7.73 -5.52
CA ALA A 40 -9.94 -6.73 -5.65
C ALA A 40 -9.74 -5.85 -6.90
N LEU A 41 -8.49 -5.47 -7.21
CA LEU A 41 -8.18 -4.66 -8.39
C LEU A 41 -8.45 -5.40 -9.69
N ARG A 42 -8.14 -6.70 -9.77
CA ARG A 42 -8.38 -7.55 -10.95
C ARG A 42 -9.86 -7.66 -11.34
N GLU A 43 -10.80 -7.28 -10.46
CA GLU A 43 -12.23 -7.17 -10.83
C GLU A 43 -12.51 -5.99 -11.78
N PHE A 44 -11.63 -4.99 -11.81
CA PHE A 44 -11.79 -3.75 -12.58
C PHE A 44 -10.63 -3.50 -13.56
N ALA A 45 -9.63 -4.38 -13.57
CA ALA A 45 -8.36 -4.16 -14.25
C ALA A 45 -7.84 -5.44 -14.91
N ASP A 46 -7.33 -5.29 -16.14
CA ASP A 46 -6.74 -6.39 -16.92
C ASP A 46 -5.24 -6.62 -16.60
N TRP A 47 -4.78 -6.26 -15.40
CA TRP A 47 -3.38 -6.36 -14.98
C TRP A 47 -3.27 -6.77 -13.51
N SER A 48 -2.10 -7.25 -13.11
CA SER A 48 -1.81 -7.65 -11.73
C SER A 48 -0.88 -6.66 -11.03
N LEU A 49 -1.32 -6.20 -9.86
CA LEU A 49 -0.50 -5.45 -8.94
C LEU A 49 0.73 -6.24 -8.46
N ILE A 50 0.57 -7.54 -8.18
CA ILE A 50 1.71 -8.39 -7.77
C ILE A 50 2.77 -8.46 -8.88
N GLU A 51 2.36 -8.60 -10.13
CA GLU A 51 3.27 -8.62 -11.27
C GLU A 51 3.99 -7.28 -11.42
N GLU A 52 3.28 -6.16 -11.30
CA GLU A 52 3.86 -4.81 -11.38
C GLU A 52 4.84 -4.49 -10.25
N LEU A 53 4.55 -4.92 -9.02
CA LEU A 53 5.48 -4.76 -7.88
C LEU A 53 6.72 -5.66 -8.00
N SER A 54 6.63 -6.72 -8.80
CA SER A 54 7.71 -7.68 -9.03
C SER A 54 8.53 -7.39 -10.28
N ALA A 55 8.03 -6.53 -11.17
CA ALA A 55 8.67 -6.18 -12.43
C ALA A 55 10.07 -5.56 -12.23
N ASP A 56 10.94 -5.80 -13.20
CA ASP A 56 12.24 -5.12 -13.29
C ASP A 56 12.07 -3.66 -13.73
N GLU A 57 13.06 -2.82 -13.44
CA GLU A 57 13.02 -1.38 -13.75
C GLU A 57 12.67 -1.10 -15.21
N SER A 58 13.24 -1.85 -16.15
CA SER A 58 13.01 -1.67 -17.59
C SER A 58 11.58 -1.98 -18.05
N ALA A 59 10.80 -2.71 -17.26
CA ALA A 59 9.41 -3.08 -17.55
C ALA A 59 8.40 -2.37 -16.63
N SER A 60 8.88 -1.59 -15.67
CA SER A 60 8.04 -0.95 -14.65
C SER A 60 7.15 0.13 -15.26
N ARG A 61 5.86 0.04 -14.97
CA ARG A 61 4.85 1.07 -15.31
C ARG A 61 4.54 1.99 -14.13
N MET A 62 5.35 1.95 -13.06
CA MET A 62 5.11 2.71 -11.83
C MET A 62 5.17 4.24 -12.01
N GLY A 63 5.62 4.72 -13.18
CA GLY A 63 5.49 6.14 -13.56
C GLY A 63 4.07 6.54 -13.99
N GLU A 64 3.22 5.58 -14.33
CA GLU A 64 1.86 5.84 -14.81
C GLU A 64 0.90 6.04 -13.64
N THR A 65 0.33 7.25 -13.52
CA THR A 65 -0.51 7.65 -12.39
C THR A 65 -1.71 6.73 -12.13
N TRP A 66 -2.31 6.14 -13.17
CA TRP A 66 -3.45 5.24 -13.03
C TRP A 66 -3.09 3.90 -12.37
N LEU A 67 -1.82 3.48 -12.48
CA LEU A 67 -1.27 2.26 -11.88
C LEU A 67 -0.60 2.54 -10.53
N ALA A 68 0.14 3.64 -10.46
CA ALA A 68 0.84 4.06 -9.25
C ALA A 68 -0.09 4.40 -8.08
N GLN A 69 -1.28 4.96 -8.34
CA GLN A 69 -2.27 5.23 -7.30
C GLN A 69 -2.73 3.96 -6.54
N PRO A 70 -3.27 2.93 -7.22
CA PRO A 70 -3.63 1.68 -6.54
C PRO A 70 -2.42 0.94 -5.96
N ALA A 71 -1.24 1.04 -6.57
CA ALA A 71 -0.02 0.47 -5.99
C ALA A 71 0.40 1.16 -4.68
N ASN A 72 0.34 2.49 -4.63
CA ASN A 72 0.58 3.26 -3.41
C ASN A 72 -0.44 2.94 -2.31
N PHE A 73 -1.71 2.75 -2.68
CA PHE A 73 -2.74 2.31 -1.73
C PHE A 73 -2.36 0.95 -1.12
N ALA A 74 -2.09 -0.05 -1.96
CA ALA A 74 -1.79 -1.41 -1.48
C ALA A 74 -0.50 -1.47 -0.65
N LEU A 75 0.54 -0.72 -1.05
CA LEU A 75 1.78 -0.61 -0.28
C LEU A 75 1.49 -0.08 1.13
N GLN A 76 0.70 1.00 1.23
CA GLN A 76 0.38 1.62 2.51
C GLN A 76 -0.51 0.74 3.39
N VAL A 77 -1.49 0.03 2.82
CA VAL A 77 -2.31 -0.96 3.54
C VAL A 77 -1.45 -2.12 4.03
N GLY A 78 -0.53 -2.62 3.21
CA GLY A 78 0.41 -3.67 3.61
C GLY A 78 1.33 -3.24 4.75
N LEU A 79 1.83 -2.01 4.72
CA LEU A 79 2.65 -1.44 5.81
C LEU A 79 1.82 -1.25 7.09
N ALA A 80 0.57 -0.81 6.97
CA ALA A 80 -0.35 -0.68 8.09
C ALA A 80 -0.62 -2.04 8.76
N ALA A 81 -0.88 -3.08 7.96
CA ALA A 81 -1.03 -4.45 8.43
C ALA A 81 0.23 -4.96 9.16
N LEU A 82 1.42 -4.67 8.62
CA LEU A 82 2.69 -5.06 9.24
C LEU A 82 2.87 -4.36 10.60
N TRP A 83 2.61 -3.06 10.70
CA TRP A 83 2.67 -2.35 11.97
C TRP A 83 1.69 -2.93 13.01
N ARG A 84 0.45 -3.24 12.59
CA ARG A 84 -0.53 -3.91 13.47
C ARG A 84 -0.04 -5.26 13.96
N ALA A 85 0.57 -6.07 13.09
CA ALA A 85 1.13 -7.37 13.46
C ALA A 85 2.27 -7.25 14.49
N HIS A 86 2.98 -6.12 14.52
CA HIS A 86 3.96 -5.78 15.55
C HIS A 86 3.37 -5.10 16.80
N GLY A 87 2.04 -5.05 16.93
CA GLY A 87 1.36 -4.47 18.10
C GLY A 87 1.31 -2.95 18.11
N VAL A 88 1.61 -2.29 16.98
CA VAL A 88 1.51 -0.84 16.83
C VAL A 88 0.18 -0.51 16.15
N THR A 89 -0.65 0.27 16.82
CA THR A 89 -1.94 0.75 16.29
C THR A 89 -2.04 2.27 16.44
N PRO A 90 -2.59 2.99 15.45
CA PRO A 90 -2.72 4.43 15.53
C PRO A 90 -3.92 4.83 16.40
N ASP A 91 -3.83 5.98 17.08
CA ASP A 91 -4.97 6.66 17.71
C ASP A 91 -5.77 7.50 16.70
N ALA A 92 -5.12 7.93 15.61
CA ALA A 92 -5.73 8.65 14.51
C ALA A 92 -5.00 8.38 13.19
N VAL A 93 -5.70 8.59 12.08
CA VAL A 93 -5.13 8.49 10.73
C VAL A 93 -5.41 9.77 9.96
N VAL A 94 -4.51 10.12 9.05
CA VAL A 94 -4.70 11.23 8.11
C VAL A 94 -4.05 10.85 6.78
N GLY A 95 -4.67 11.22 5.67
CA GLY A 95 -4.10 11.04 4.35
C GLY A 95 -3.90 12.37 3.64
N HIS A 96 -2.93 12.41 2.74
CA HIS A 96 -2.73 13.55 1.85
C HIS A 96 -3.22 13.20 0.44
N SER A 97 -4.24 13.91 -0.06
CA SER A 97 -4.80 13.69 -1.41
C SER A 97 -5.21 12.21 -1.59
N THR A 98 -4.68 11.50 -2.59
CA THR A 98 -4.99 10.08 -2.83
C THR A 98 -4.63 9.15 -1.66
N GLY A 99 -3.75 9.60 -0.74
CA GLY A 99 -3.47 8.90 0.51
C GLY A 99 -4.66 8.84 1.46
N GLU A 100 -5.65 9.73 1.33
CA GLU A 100 -6.89 9.67 2.12
C GLU A 100 -7.65 8.36 1.91
N ILE A 101 -7.55 7.75 0.73
CA ILE A 101 -8.21 6.46 0.45
C ILE A 101 -7.63 5.36 1.34
N ALA A 102 -6.30 5.31 1.48
CA ALA A 102 -5.64 4.36 2.37
C ALA A 102 -5.96 4.65 3.85
N ALA A 103 -6.02 5.93 4.23
CA ALA A 103 -6.40 6.34 5.58
C ALA A 103 -7.86 5.95 5.92
N PHE A 104 -8.81 6.13 4.99
CA PHE A 104 -10.21 5.73 5.19
C PHE A 104 -10.37 4.22 5.29
N HIS A 105 -9.70 3.46 4.43
CA HIS A 105 -9.66 2.01 4.53
C HIS A 105 -9.10 1.56 5.89
N GLU A 106 -7.99 2.17 6.32
CA GLU A 106 -7.36 1.89 7.61
C GLU A 106 -8.28 2.19 8.81
N ALA A 107 -9.09 3.24 8.70
CA ALA A 107 -10.10 3.62 9.69
C ALA A 107 -11.37 2.75 9.67
N GLY A 108 -11.52 1.85 8.67
CA GLY A 108 -12.68 0.97 8.53
C GLY A 108 -13.94 1.67 7.97
N VAL A 109 -13.76 2.68 7.12
CA VAL A 109 -14.83 3.42 6.42
C VAL A 109 -15.18 2.76 5.08
#